data_AF-A0A839QIP8-F1
#
_entry.id   AF-A0A839QIP8-F1
#
_cell.length_a   1.000
_cell.length_b   1.000
_cell.length_c   1.000
_cell.angle_alpha   90.00
_cell.angle_beta   90.00
_cell.angle_gamma   90.00
#
_symmetry.space_group_name_H-M   'P 1'
#
loop_
_entity.id
_entity.type
_entity.pdbx_description
1 polymer ?
#
loop_
_entity_poly.entity_id
_entity_poly.type
_entity_poly.pdbx_seq_one_letter_code
_entity_poly.pdbx_strand_id
1 'polypeptide(L)' 'MSDDIWVAEIHERAQGLQEIRELIDGEFARTEPRNNAISYIRGLLSDEERKNSWTLSERAGRGTPDGMQRLL' A
#
# COMPACT_ATOMS: atom_id res chain seq x y z
N MET A 1 23.37 -15.77 7.28
CA MET A 1 23.01 -16.36 5.97
C MET A 1 21.51 -16.43 5.75
N SER A 2 20.68 -16.91 6.70
CA SER A 2 19.19 -16.86 6.55
C SER A 2 18.61 -15.47 6.85
N ASP A 3 19.11 -14.79 7.88
CA ASP A 3 18.65 -13.44 8.25
C ASP A 3 18.97 -12.38 7.18
N ASP A 4 20.13 -12.51 6.52
CA ASP A 4 20.58 -11.55 5.50
C ASP A 4 19.71 -11.57 4.24
N ILE A 5 19.20 -12.75 3.87
CA ILE A 5 18.30 -12.94 2.71
C ILE A 5 16.92 -12.34 3.03
N TRP A 6 16.38 -12.61 4.22
CA TRP A 6 15.09 -12.06 4.65
C TRP A 6 15.11 -10.53 4.74
N VAL A 7 16.21 -9.96 5.25
CA VAL A 7 16.37 -8.50 5.33
C VAL A 7 16.45 -7.89 3.92
N ALA A 8 17.21 -8.48 3.01
CA ALA A 8 17.31 -8.00 1.62
C ALA A 8 15.97 -8.03 0.89
N GLU A 9 15.19 -9.11 1.01
CA GLU A 9 13.88 -9.24 0.37
C GLU A 9 12.87 -8.20 0.90
N ILE A 10 12.88 -7.95 2.22
CA ILE A 10 12.05 -6.89 2.82
C ILE A 10 12.45 -5.52 2.29
N HIS A 11 13.74 -5.24 2.13
CA HIS A 11 14.23 -3.98 1.59
C HIS A 11 13.86 -3.78 0.11
N GLU A 12 13.99 -4.82 -0.72
CA GLU A 12 13.59 -4.76 -2.13
C GLU A 12 12.10 -4.46 -2.29
N ARG A 13 11.26 -5.15 -1.51
CA ARG A 13 9.80 -4.89 -1.47
C ARG A 13 9.49 -3.47 -1.00
N ALA A 14 10.22 -2.97 -0.01
CA ALA A 14 10.05 -1.60 0.48
C ALA A 14 10.50 -0.56 -0.55
N GLN A 15 11.57 -0.83 -1.29
CA GLN A 15 12.10 0.04 -2.33
C GLN A 15 11.13 0.15 -3.51
N GLY A 16 10.65 -0.97 -4.05
CA GLY A 16 9.69 -0.93 -5.17
C GLY A 16 8.40 -0.18 -4.83
N LEU A 17 7.97 -0.24 -3.56
CA LEU A 17 6.82 0.52 -3.09
C LEU A 17 7.10 2.03 -2.95
N GLN A 18 8.33 2.40 -2.61
CA GLN A 18 8.76 3.79 -2.59
C GLN A 18 8.89 4.35 -4.02
N GLU A 19 9.37 3.57 -4.96
CA GLU A 19 9.41 3.94 -6.39
C GLU A 19 8.00 4.19 -6.94
N ILE A 20 7.03 3.32 -6.62
CA ILE A 20 5.61 3.54 -6.96
C ILE A 20 5.11 4.85 -6.34
N ARG A 21 5.48 5.12 -5.09
CA ARG A 21 5.06 6.35 -4.40
C ARG A 21 5.60 7.60 -5.08
N GLU A 22 6.84 7.58 -5.53
CA GLU A 22 7.46 8.68 -6.26
C GLU A 22 6.81 8.86 -7.63
N LEU A 23 6.52 7.76 -8.34
CA LEU A 23 5.88 7.79 -9.64
C LEU A 23 4.50 8.47 -9.62
N ILE A 24 3.72 8.23 -8.56
CA ILE A 24 2.35 8.75 -8.45
C ILE A 24 2.25 10.05 -7.64
N ASP A 25 3.34 10.57 -7.07
CA ASP A 25 3.28 11.71 -6.14
C ASP A 25 2.69 12.96 -6.80
N GLY A 26 3.02 13.19 -8.08
CA GLY A 26 2.51 14.31 -8.87
C GLY A 26 1.03 14.24 -9.23
N GLU A 27 0.41 13.05 -9.15
CA GLU A 27 -1.00 12.85 -9.49
C GLU A 27 -1.94 13.29 -8.37
N PHE A 28 -1.41 13.52 -7.16
CA PHE A 28 -2.21 13.87 -5.99
C PHE A 28 -1.87 15.26 -5.46
N ALA A 29 -2.84 16.17 -5.57
CA ALA A 29 -2.75 17.50 -4.95
C ALA A 29 -2.74 17.46 -3.40
N ARG A 30 -3.11 16.32 -2.78
CA ARG A 30 -3.24 16.17 -1.32
C ARG A 30 -2.58 14.88 -0.84
N THR A 31 -1.96 14.96 0.34
CA THR A 31 -1.30 13.82 1.00
C THR A 31 -2.26 12.69 1.38
N GLU A 32 -3.49 12.99 1.80
CA GLU A 32 -4.43 11.98 2.29
C GLU A 32 -4.89 10.98 1.21
N PRO A 33 -5.35 11.41 0.02
CA PRO A 33 -5.66 10.50 -1.08
C PRO A 33 -4.44 9.70 -1.58
N ARG A 34 -3.25 10.32 -1.61
CA ARG A 34 -2.00 9.61 -1.95
C ARG A 34 -1.69 8.50 -0.95
N ASN A 35 -1.82 8.78 0.35
CA ASN A 35 -1.59 7.78 1.38
C ASN A 35 -2.62 6.64 1.30
N ASN A 36 -3.86 6.93 0.91
CA ASN A 36 -4.86 5.91 0.63
C ASN A 36 -4.44 5.06 -0.58
N ALA A 37 -4.00 5.67 -1.68
CA ALA A 37 -3.52 4.95 -2.87
C ALA A 37 -2.35 4.01 -2.55
N ILE A 38 -1.36 4.47 -1.79
CA ILE A 38 -0.23 3.62 -1.37
C ILE A 38 -0.68 2.49 -0.44
N SER A 39 -1.60 2.76 0.48
CA SER A 39 -2.15 1.73 1.38
C SER A 39 -2.98 0.71 0.61
N TYR A 40 -3.71 1.15 -0.41
CA TYR A 40 -4.46 0.29 -1.31
C TYR A 40 -3.53 -0.64 -2.10
N ILE A 41 -2.47 -0.11 -2.72
CA ILE A 41 -1.45 -0.89 -3.45
C ILE A 41 -0.76 -1.89 -2.51
N ARG A 42 -0.39 -1.47 -1.29
CA ARG A 42 0.12 -2.37 -0.24
C ARG A 42 -0.83 -3.53 0.04
N GLY A 43 -2.12 -3.24 0.11
CA GLY A 43 -3.18 -4.23 0.27
C GLY A 43 -3.27 -5.19 -0.92
N LEU A 44 -3.21 -4.66 -2.15
CA LEU A 44 -3.24 -5.48 -3.36
C LEU A 44 -2.03 -6.41 -3.50
N LEU A 45 -0.85 -5.98 -3.06
CA LEU A 45 0.39 -6.75 -3.11
C LEU A 45 0.59 -7.67 -1.89
N SER A 46 -0.36 -7.66 -0.97
CA SER A 46 -0.34 -8.53 0.19
C SER A 46 -0.94 -9.91 -0.10
N ASP A 47 -0.73 -10.80 0.87
CA ASP A 47 -1.27 -12.15 0.88
C ASP A 47 -2.71 -12.21 1.44
N GLU A 48 -3.43 -11.08 1.47
CA GLU A 48 -4.85 -11.08 1.84
C GLU A 48 -5.67 -11.89 0.84
N GLU A 49 -6.44 -12.86 1.35
CA GLU A 49 -7.34 -13.69 0.54
C GLU A 49 -8.42 -12.86 -0.18
N ARG A 50 -8.87 -11.75 0.45
CA ARG A 50 -9.91 -10.86 -0.08
C ARG A 50 -9.39 -9.44 -0.23
N LYS A 51 -9.38 -8.92 -1.45
CA LYS A 51 -8.81 -7.60 -1.81
C LYS A 51 -9.88 -6.54 -2.10
N ASN A 52 -10.92 -6.48 -1.26
CA ASN A 52 -11.98 -5.47 -1.37
C ASN A 52 -11.65 -4.23 -0.52
N SER A 53 -12.30 -3.09 -0.78
CA SER A 53 -12.03 -1.82 -0.10
C SER A 53 -12.20 -1.89 1.42
N TRP A 54 -13.07 -2.77 1.95
CA TRP A 54 -13.23 -2.96 3.38
C TRP A 54 -12.01 -3.65 4.00
N THR A 55 -11.66 -4.84 3.50
CA THR A 55 -10.52 -5.62 3.99
C THR A 55 -9.21 -4.84 3.89
N LEU A 56 -9.00 -4.11 2.78
CA LEU A 56 -7.79 -3.30 2.62
C LEU A 56 -7.77 -2.07 3.55
N SER A 57 -8.94 -1.54 3.92
CA SER A 57 -9.02 -0.44 4.89
C SER A 57 -8.73 -0.92 6.30
N GLU A 58 -9.26 -2.07 6.70
CA GLU A 58 -8.95 -2.71 7.99
C GLU A 58 -7.46 -3.00 8.11
N ARG A 59 -6.85 -3.58 7.06
CA ARG A 59 -5.40 -3.80 6.98
C ARG A 59 -4.59 -2.51 7.12
N ALA A 60 -5.09 -1.40 6.57
CA ALA A 60 -4.48 -0.09 6.69
C ALA A 60 -4.75 0.60 8.06
N GLY A 61 -5.40 -0.08 9.00
CA GLY A 61 -5.72 0.44 10.33
C GLY A 61 -6.85 1.48 10.32
N ARG A 62 -7.71 1.48 9.29
CA ARG A 62 -8.81 2.44 9.14
C ARG A 62 -10.14 1.82 9.54
N GLY A 63 -10.99 2.63 10.16
CA GLY A 63 -12.33 2.22 10.60
C GLY A 63 -13.42 2.31 9.53
N THR A 64 -13.14 2.85 8.34
CA THR A 64 -14.11 2.96 7.24
C THR A 64 -13.47 2.67 5.88
N PRO A 65 -14.24 2.16 4.89
CA PRO A 65 -13.75 1.86 3.55
C PRO A 65 -13.64 3.10 2.64
N ASP A 66 -14.12 4.24 3.10
CA ASP A 66 -14.28 5.48 2.35
C ASP A 66 -13.04 5.92 1.56
N GLY A 67 -11.88 5.85 2.21
CA GLY A 67 -10.62 6.26 1.60
C GLY A 67 -10.20 5.36 0.44
N MET A 68 -10.55 4.08 0.50
CA MET A 68 -10.19 3.07 -0.52
C MET A 68 -11.26 2.94 -1.60
N GLN A 69 -12.53 3.17 -1.28
CA GLN A 69 -13.61 3.18 -2.27
C GLN A 69 -13.49 4.34 -3.26
N ARG A 70 -12.92 5.48 -2.84
CA ARG A 70 -12.65 6.64 -3.71
C ARG A 70 -11.57 6.37 -4.77
N LEU A 71 -10.95 5.19 -4.77
CA LEU A 71 -9.90 4.78 -5.71
C LEU A 71 -10.40 3.78 -6.76
N LEU A 72 -11.69 3.42 -6.72
CA LEU A 72 -12.37 2.53 -7.67
C LEU A 72 -13.23 3.36 -8.64
#